data_AF-A0A519SBD4-F1
#
_entry.id   AF-A0A519SBD4-F1
#
_cell.length_a   1.000
_cell.length_b   1.000
_cell.length_c   1.000
_cell.angle_alpha   90.00
_cell.angle_beta   90.00
_cell.angle_gamma   90.00
#
_symmetry.space_group_name_H-M   'P 1'
#
loop_
_entity.id
_entity.type
_entity.pdbx_description
1 polymer ?
#
loop_
_entity_poly.entity_id
_entity_poly.type
_entity_poly.pdbx_seq_one_letter_code
_entity_poly.pdbx_strand_id
1 'polypeptide(L)' 'MTTRLALGLFLVGLGLVLLAALLKIMHWPGADIIIILGMSLQVAGGLVFLYKLFAKPGNKKV' A
#
# COMPACT_ATOMS: atom_id res chain seq x y z
N MET A 1 -2.90 6.66 -13.95
CA MET A 1 -1.87 5.91 -13.20
C MET A 1 -1.69 4.51 -13.79
N THR A 2 -0.59 4.25 -14.49
CA THR A 2 -0.26 2.93 -15.06
C THR A 2 -0.22 1.89 -13.94
N THR A 3 -0.78 0.69 -14.14
CA THR A 3 -0.91 -0.37 -13.11
C THR A 3 0.42 -0.71 -12.41
N ARG A 4 1.54 -0.50 -13.12
CA ARG A 4 2.91 -0.62 -12.62
C ARG A 4 3.20 0.31 -11.42
N LEU A 5 2.67 1.53 -11.46
CA LEU A 5 2.82 2.50 -10.36
C LEU A 5 1.99 2.10 -9.14
N ALA A 6 0.78 1.54 -9.34
CA ALA A 6 -0.04 1.07 -8.22
C ALA A 6 0.61 -0.12 -7.49
N LEU A 7 1.21 -1.05 -8.24
CA LEU A 7 2.00 -2.14 -7.67
C LEU A 7 3.26 -1.65 -6.95
N GLY A 8 3.97 -0.66 -7.53
CA GLY A 8 5.13 -0.05 -6.89
C GLY A 8 4.79 0.60 -5.54
N LEU A 9 3.71 1.40 -5.48
CA LEU A 9 3.21 2.01 -4.25
C LEU A 9 2.82 0.97 -3.19
N PHE A 10 2.19 -0.13 -3.60
CA PHE A 10 1.82 -1.22 -2.69
C PHE A 10 3.04 -1.91 -2.08
N LEU A 11 4.06 -2.21 -2.90
CA LEU A 11 5.31 -2.85 -2.44
C LEU A 11 6.12 -1.93 -1.52
N VAL A 12 6.19 -0.64 -1.83
CA VAL A 12 6.86 0.35 -0.97
C VAL A 12 6.12 0.49 0.37
N GLY A 13 4.78 0.53 0.35
CA GLY A 13 3.97 0.52 1.58
C GLY A 13 4.23 -0.72 2.45
N LEU A 14 4.33 -1.90 1.84
CA LEU A 14 4.65 -3.15 2.54
C LEU A 14 6.04 -3.08 3.22
N GLY A 15 7.05 -2.56 2.52
CA GLY A 15 8.38 -2.36 3.08
C GLY A 15 8.39 -1.39 4.27
N LEU A 16 7.65 -0.28 4.17
CA LEU A 16 7.51 0.67 5.27
C LEU A 16 6.81 0.04 6.49
N VAL A 17 5.78 -0.76 6.29
CA VAL A 17 5.08 -1.44 7.40
C VAL A 17 5.98 -2.47 8.08
N LEU A 18 6.79 -3.22 7.33
CA LEU A 18 7.76 -4.15 7.91
C LEU A 18 8.84 -3.43 8.73
N LEU A 19 9.37 -2.33 8.23
CA LEU A 19 10.32 -1.49 8.96
C LEU A 19 9.69 -0.91 10.23
N ALA A 20 8.45 -0.42 10.14
CA ALA A 20 7.74 0.15 11.27
C ALA A 20 7.39 -0.91 12.34
N ALA A 21 7.04 -2.14 11.92
CA ALA A 21 6.85 -3.28 12.82
C ALA A 21 8.16 -3.66 13.55
N LEU A 22 9.29 -3.60 12.87
CA LEU A 22 10.60 -3.82 13.50
C LEU A 22 10.90 -2.75 14.56
N LEU A 23 10.66 -1.47 14.26
CA LEU A 23 10.80 -0.37 15.22
C LEU A 23 9.87 -0.52 16.43
N LYS A 24 8.67 -1.07 16.23
CA LYS A 24 7.72 -1.38 17.30
C LYS A 24 8.24 -2.49 18.21
N ILE A 25 8.83 -3.55 17.64
CA ILE A 25 9.48 -4.63 18.43
C ILE A 25 10.64 -4.05 19.26
N MET A 26 11.41 -3.14 18.67
CA MET A 26 12.50 -2.42 19.34
C MET A 26 12.03 -1.35 20.36
N HIS A 27 10.71 -1.20 20.58
CA HIS A 27 10.10 -0.22 21.49
C HIS A 27 10.51 1.24 21.22
N TRP A 28 10.92 1.54 19.99
CA TRP A 28 11.42 2.87 19.66
C TRP A 28 10.30 3.92 19.78
N PRO A 29 10.53 5.04 20.46
CA PRO A 29 9.53 6.09 20.60
C PRO A 29 9.16 6.64 19.22
N GLY A 30 7.87 6.67 18.91
CA GLY A 30 7.36 7.11 17.60
C GLY A 30 7.11 5.99 16.59
N ALA A 31 7.36 4.72 16.91
CA ALA A 31 7.04 3.58 16.04
C ALA A 31 5.56 3.52 15.63
N ASP A 32 4.65 3.93 16.53
CA ASP A 32 3.22 4.02 16.25
C ASP A 32 2.88 4.94 15.07
N ILE A 33 3.52 6.10 15.00
CA ILE A 33 3.25 7.11 13.96
C ILE A 33 3.69 6.57 12.60
N ILE A 34 4.83 5.87 12.57
CA ILE A 34 5.41 5.28 11.35
C ILE A 34 4.54 4.10 10.87
N ILE A 35 4.02 3.27 11.79
CA ILE A 35 3.08 2.19 11.45
C ILE A 35 1.79 2.75 10.86
N ILE A 36 1.21 3.78 11.48
CA ILE A 36 -0.04 4.39 11.00
C ILE A 36 0.13 4.98 9.60
N LEU A 37 1.24 5.69 9.35
CA LEU A 37 1.57 6.22 8.02
C LEU A 37 1.78 5.11 6.99
N GLY A 38 2.56 4.08 7.33
CA GLY A 38 2.82 2.93 6.45
C GLY A 38 1.56 2.17 6.09
N MET A 39 0.69 1.90 7.08
CA MET A 39 -0.59 1.23 6.88
C MET A 39 -1.54 2.07 6.02
N SER A 40 -1.62 3.39 6.26
CA SER A 40 -2.47 4.28 5.48
C SER A 40 -2.07 4.27 4.00
N LEU A 41 -0.76 4.31 3.72
CA LEU A 41 -0.23 4.25 2.37
C LEU A 41 -0.48 2.90 1.71
N GLN A 42 -0.35 1.81 2.46
CA GLN A 42 -0.58 0.46 1.96
C GLN A 42 -2.06 0.20 1.66
N VAL A 43 -2.97 0.66 2.52
CA VAL A 43 -4.42 0.60 2.27
C VAL A 43 -4.80 1.43 1.05
N ALA A 44 -4.29 2.67 0.93
CA ALA A 44 -4.57 3.52 -0.22
C ALA A 44 -4.05 2.89 -1.54
N GLY A 45 -2.81 2.39 -1.55
CA GLY A 45 -2.24 1.70 -2.71
C GLY A 45 -2.99 0.42 -3.07
N GLY A 46 -3.37 -0.37 -2.06
CA GLY A 46 -4.19 -1.57 -2.21
C GLY A 46 -5.59 -1.26 -2.76
N LEU A 47 -6.26 -0.22 -2.24
CA LEU A 47 -7.58 0.20 -2.72
C LEU A 47 -7.54 0.67 -4.18
N VAL A 48 -6.53 1.45 -4.57
CA VAL A 48 -6.36 1.91 -5.96
C VAL A 48 -6.05 0.74 -6.89
N PHE A 49 -5.25 -0.23 -6.43
CA PHE A 49 -4.97 -1.46 -7.17
C PHE A 49 -6.23 -2.32 -7.35
N LEU A 50 -6.98 -2.56 -6.27
CA LEU A 50 -8.24 -3.29 -6.29
C LEU A 50 -9.29 -2.58 -7.14
N TYR A 51 -9.44 -1.27 -6.99
CA TYR A 51 -10.31 -0.47 -7.85
C TYR A 51 -9.91 -0.64 -9.32
N LYS A 52 -8.63 -0.62 -9.67
CA LYS A 52 -8.21 -0.88 -11.07
C LYS A 52 -8.43 -2.31 -11.54
N LEU A 53 -8.39 -3.28 -10.62
CA LEU A 53 -8.65 -4.68 -10.93
C LEU A 53 -10.15 -4.91 -11.20
N PHE A 54 -11.02 -4.36 -10.36
CA PHE A 54 -12.47 -4.52 -10.45
C PHE A 54 -13.15 -3.51 -11.40
N ALA A 55 -12.68 -2.26 -11.45
CA ALA A 55 -13.12 -1.23 -12.41
C ALA A 55 -12.58 -1.46 -13.84
N LYS A 56 -12.10 -2.68 -14.13
CA LYS A 56 -11.93 -3.17 -15.50
C LYS A 56 -13.11 -4.09 -15.91
N PRO A 57 -14.39 -3.68 -15.86
CA PRO A 57 -15.44 -4.42 -16.53
C PRO A 57 -15.40 -4.07 -18.02
N GLY A 58 -15.04 -5.06 -18.84
CA GLY A 58 -15.47 -5.16 -20.25
C GLY A 58 -15.15 -4.01 -21.20
N ASN A 59 -13.96 -4.02 -21.82
CA ASN A 59 -13.83 -3.49 -23.18
C ASN A 59 -14.06 -4.64 -24.17
N LYS A 60 -15.28 -5.17 -24.22
CA LYS A 60 -15.76 -5.91 -25.40
C LYS A 60 -16.15 -4.85 -26.42
N LYS A 61 -15.19 -4.45 -27.26
CA LYS A 61 -15.55 -3.86 -28.55
C LYS A 61 -15.97 -5.03 -29.43
N VAL A 62 -17.28 -5.14 -29.62
CA VAL A 62 -17.93 -6.01 -30.60
C VAL A 62 -17.45 -5.62 -31.99
#